data_AF-A0A5A5TBU4-F1
#
_entry.id   AF-A0A5A5TBU4-F1
#
_cell.length_a   1.000
_cell.length_b   1.000
_cell.length_c   1.000
_cell.angle_alpha   90.00
_cell.angle_beta   90.00
_cell.angle_gamma   90.00
#
_symmetry.space_group_name_H-M   'P 1'
#
loop_
_entity.id
_entity.type
_entity.pdbx_description
1 polymer ?
#
loop_
_entity_poly.entity_id
_entity_poly.type
_entity_poly.pdbx_seq_one_letter_code
_entity_poly.pdbx_strand_id
1 'polypeptide(L)'
;MDDIHFERHFRTPSSEGYYIMQGNNLQSNNRLGTVDIHFTNTAVHGTLILERELEESDLTKLIEQIDEDLVLSADMPRDDFLVSVYVGKDVGFYSDEYFAEENSDGIELDGDDDLI
;
A
#
# COMPACT_ATOMS: atom_id res chain seq x y z
N MET A 1 10.94 -2.95 17.97
CA MET A 1 10.09 -3.42 16.86
C MET A 1 10.60 -4.76 16.40
N ASP A 2 9.69 -5.75 16.30
CA ASP A 2 9.96 -7.07 15.69
C ASP A 2 10.39 -6.91 14.22
N ASP A 3 10.91 -7.97 13.60
CA ASP A 3 11.38 -7.98 12.20
C ASP A 3 10.32 -7.38 11.24
N ILE A 4 10.55 -6.15 10.77
CA ILE A 4 9.72 -5.49 9.77
C ILE A 4 10.28 -5.80 8.39
N HIS A 5 9.38 -6.14 7.46
CA HIS A 5 9.72 -6.27 6.05
C HIS A 5 8.75 -5.48 5.17
N PHE A 6 9.27 -5.00 4.05
CA PHE A 6 8.52 -4.22 3.07
C PHE A 6 8.21 -5.06 1.84
N GLU A 7 6.93 -5.25 1.54
CA GLU A 7 6.48 -5.93 0.34
C GLU A 7 6.02 -4.92 -0.70
N ARG A 8 6.78 -4.80 -1.80
CA ARG A 8 6.46 -3.86 -2.88
C ARG A 8 5.26 -4.37 -3.68
N HIS A 9 4.22 -3.56 -3.80
CA HIS A 9 3.02 -3.93 -4.57
C HIS A 9 2.87 -3.13 -5.88
N PHE A 10 3.48 -1.94 -5.99
CA PHE A 10 3.65 -1.29 -7.29
C PHE A 10 4.99 -0.55 -7.39
N ARG A 11 5.44 -0.34 -8.63
CA ARG A 11 6.59 0.50 -8.96
C ARG A 11 6.32 1.23 -10.26
N THR A 12 6.60 2.53 -10.25
CA THR A 12 6.61 3.39 -11.42
C THR A 12 7.99 4.06 -11.53
N PRO A 13 8.29 4.84 -12.58
CA PRO A 13 9.55 5.57 -12.67
C PRO A 13 9.79 6.58 -11.55
N SER A 14 8.74 7.09 -10.90
CA SER A 14 8.83 8.18 -9.91
C SER A 14 8.12 7.87 -8.59
N SER A 15 7.55 6.67 -8.42
CA SER A 15 6.76 6.34 -7.23
C SER A 15 6.73 4.84 -6.97
N GLU A 16 6.68 4.47 -5.71
CA GLU A 16 6.66 3.08 -5.24
C GLU A 16 5.69 2.93 -4.06
N GLY A 17 5.01 1.79 -4.01
CA GLY A 17 4.07 1.46 -2.93
C GLY A 17 4.46 0.16 -2.25
N TYR A 18 4.45 0.17 -0.93
CA TYR A 18 4.88 -0.96 -0.10
C TYR A 18 3.88 -1.26 1.01
N TYR A 19 3.57 -2.53 1.19
CA TYR A 19 2.97 -3.01 2.42
C TYR A 19 4.04 -3.19 3.49
N ILE A 20 3.73 -2.75 4.69
CA ILE A 20 4.59 -2.88 5.86
C ILE A 20 4.07 -4.08 6.63
N MET A 21 4.90 -5.10 6.74
CA MET A 21 4.56 -6.35 7.39
C MET A 21 5.41 -6.49 8.66
N GLN A 22 4.81 -7.00 9.73
CA GLN A 22 5.52 -7.24 10.99
C GLN A 22 5.67 -8.74 11.24
N GLY A 23 6.86 -9.17 11.62
CA GLY A 23 7.16 -10.54 12.02
C GLY A 23 7.36 -11.51 10.85
N ASN A 24 7.94 -12.66 11.18
CA ASN A 24 8.62 -13.54 10.24
C ASN A 24 7.71 -14.68 9.73
N ASN A 25 6.48 -14.75 10.22
CA ASN A 25 5.54 -15.82 9.93
C ASN A 25 4.60 -15.41 8.80
N LEU A 26 4.89 -15.90 7.59
CA LEU A 26 4.06 -15.84 6.38
C LEU A 26 2.62 -16.39 6.54
N GLN A 27 2.26 -16.95 7.71
CA GLN A 27 0.95 -17.51 8.00
C GLN A 27 -0.01 -16.56 8.71
N SER A 28 0.47 -15.42 9.21
CA SER A 28 -0.37 -14.40 9.86
C SER A 28 -0.40 -13.16 8.96
N ASN A 29 -1.58 -12.67 8.61
CA ASN A 29 -1.75 -11.37 7.93
C ASN A 29 -1.40 -10.24 8.91
N ASN A 30 -0.11 -10.06 9.21
CA ASN A 30 0.39 -9.12 10.22
C ASN A 30 0.82 -7.80 9.55
N ARG A 31 -0.04 -7.32 8.64
CA ARG A 31 0.13 -6.03 7.99
C ARG A 31 0.01 -4.93 9.03
N LEU A 32 1.02 -4.09 9.09
CA LEU A 32 1.09 -2.92 9.96
C LEU A 32 0.55 -1.67 9.25
N GLY A 33 0.67 -1.62 7.93
CA GLY A 33 0.22 -0.49 7.14
C GLY A 33 0.72 -0.51 5.70
N THR A 34 0.71 0.66 5.09
CA THR A 34 1.23 0.92 3.75
C THR A 34 2.03 2.20 3.73
N VAL A 35 3.06 2.24 2.87
CA VAL A 35 3.80 3.46 2.58
C VAL A 35 3.86 3.68 1.07
N ASP A 36 3.46 4.88 0.66
CA ASP A 36 3.59 5.36 -0.72
C ASP A 36 4.73 6.37 -0.79
N ILE A 37 5.73 6.09 -1.60
CA ILE A 37 6.93 6.90 -1.79
C ILE A 37 6.86 7.56 -3.16
N HIS A 38 7.05 8.88 -3.19
CA HIS A 38 7.06 9.68 -4.40
C HIS A 38 8.41 10.40 -4.51
N PHE A 39 9.18 10.02 -5.53
CA PHE A 39 10.48 10.60 -5.81
C PHE A 39 10.31 11.84 -6.71
N THR A 40 10.87 12.95 -6.26
CA THR A 40 10.98 14.18 -7.06
C THR A 40 12.44 14.49 -7.35
N ASN A 41 12.74 15.65 -7.94
CA ASN A 41 14.10 16.03 -8.28
C ASN A 41 14.95 16.44 -7.06
N THR A 42 14.34 16.85 -5.95
CA THR A 42 15.04 17.42 -4.79
C THR A 42 14.59 16.83 -3.46
N ALA A 43 13.36 16.31 -3.37
CA ALA A 43 12.83 15.73 -2.15
C ALA A 43 12.10 14.41 -2.42
N VAL A 44 12.05 13.55 -1.43
CA VAL A 44 11.25 12.33 -1.44
C VAL A 44 10.06 12.53 -0.49
N HIS A 45 8.86 12.28 -0.99
CA HIS A 45 7.63 12.39 -0.21
C HIS A 45 7.10 11.00 0.14
N GLY A 46 6.97 10.70 1.42
CA GLY A 46 6.34 9.49 1.93
C GLY A 46 4.96 9.76 2.52
N THR A 47 3.97 8.95 2.15
CA THR A 47 2.69 8.88 2.85
C THR A 47 2.61 7.54 3.56
N LEU A 48 2.68 7.55 4.88
CA LEU A 48 2.62 6.36 5.75
C LEU A 48 1.22 6.26 6.36
N ILE A 49 0.51 5.17 6.08
CA ILE A 49 -0.78 4.86 6.68
C ILE A 49 -0.64 3.59 7.52
N LEU A 50 -0.80 3.72 8.83
CA LEU A 50 -0.77 2.62 9.78
C LEU A 50 -2.18 2.13 10.10
N GLU A 51 -2.37 0.82 10.27
CA GLU A 51 -3.66 0.24 10.65
C GLU A 51 -3.93 0.34 12.17
N ARG A 52 -2.90 0.68 12.94
CA ARG A 52 -2.99 0.91 14.39
C ARG A 52 -1.97 1.94 14.84
N GLU A 53 -2.22 2.53 15.99
CA GLU A 53 -1.29 3.47 16.62
C GLU A 53 -0.03 2.74 17.10
N LEU A 54 1.11 3.42 16.96
CA LEU A 54 2.41 2.97 17.43
C LEU A 54 2.94 3.97 18.46
N GLU A 55 3.71 3.46 19.42
CA GLU A 55 4.49 4.31 20.32
C GLU A 55 5.47 5.17 19.51
N GLU A 56 5.71 6.41 19.94
CA GLU A 56 6.56 7.38 19.23
C GLU A 56 7.95 6.82 18.90
N SER A 57 8.53 6.04 19.81
CA SER A 57 9.85 5.41 19.61
C SER A 57 9.85 4.33 18.54
N ASP A 58 8.74 3.62 18.36
CA ASP A 58 8.61 2.59 17.32
C ASP A 58 8.25 3.24 15.98
N LEU A 59 7.39 4.27 15.98
CA LEU A 59 7.13 5.06 14.78
C LEU A 59 8.41 5.69 14.22
N THR A 60 9.25 6.27 15.08
CA THR A 60 10.53 6.87 14.65
C THR A 60 11.43 5.84 13.99
N LYS A 61 11.58 4.66 14.60
CA LYS A 61 12.38 3.55 14.04
C LYS A 61 11.84 3.07 12.70
N LEU A 62 10.51 3.00 12.55
CA LEU A 62 9.90 2.63 11.29
C LEU A 62 10.22 3.63 10.18
N ILE A 63 10.17 4.93 10.47
CA ILE A 63 10.51 5.99 9.51
C ILE A 63 12.00 5.92 9.13
N GLU A 64 12.89 5.72 10.11
CA GLU A 64 14.33 5.52 9.86
C GLU A 64 14.57 4.30 8.96
N GLN A 65 13.90 3.18 9.23
CA GLN A 65 14.03 1.97 8.42
C GLN A 65 13.49 2.16 6.99
N ILE A 66 12.39 2.89 6.82
CA ILE A 66 11.88 3.26 5.48
C ILE A 66 12.93 4.10 4.72
N ASP A 67 13.56 5.06 5.41
CA ASP A 67 14.58 5.90 4.79
C ASP A 67 15.80 5.08 4.37
N GLU A 68 16.27 4.16 5.22
CA GLU A 68 17.41 3.30 4.94
C GLU A 68 17.15 2.25 3.85
N ASP A 69 16.05 1.50 3.97
CA ASP A 69 15.79 0.35 3.11
C ASP A 69 15.19 0.74 1.76
N LEU A 70 14.38 1.80 1.71
CA LEU A 70 13.58 2.15 0.52
C LEU A 70 14.02 3.43 -0.16
N VAL A 71 14.40 4.46 0.61
CA VAL A 71 14.73 5.78 0.06
C VAL A 71 16.21 5.87 -0.31
N LEU A 72 17.12 5.48 0.59
CA LEU A 72 18.56 5.48 0.35
C LEU A 72 19.01 4.42 -0.66
N SER A 73 18.23 3.35 -0.83
CA SER A 73 18.49 2.31 -1.83
C SER A 73 18.03 2.70 -3.23
N ALA A 74 17.28 3.79 -3.39
CA ALA A 74 16.83 4.28 -4.68
C ALA A 74 17.94 5.07 -5.39
N ASP A 75 18.13 4.83 -6.69
CA ASP A 75 19.10 5.54 -7.56
C ASP A 75 18.70 7.00 -7.89
N MET A 76 17.84 7.62 -7.08
CA MET A 76 17.33 8.98 -7.32
C MET A 76 17.98 9.99 -6.36
N PRO A 77 18.38 11.18 -6.86
CA PRO A 77 18.94 12.22 -6.00
C PRO A 77 17.90 12.69 -4.99
N ARG A 78 18.32 12.85 -3.73
CA ARG A 78 17.50 13.42 -2.66
C ARG A 78 18.32 14.38 -1.81
N ASP A 79 17.69 15.48 -1.43
CA ASP A 79 18.21 16.39 -0.41
C ASP A 79 17.45 16.23 0.93
N ASP A 80 16.19 15.75 0.88
CA ASP A 80 15.31 15.61 2.05
C ASP A 80 14.30 14.46 1.89
N PHE A 81 13.85 13.90 3.02
CA PHE A 81 12.77 12.91 3.10
C PHE A 81 11.65 13.42 4.01
N LEU A 82 10.50 13.72 3.40
CA LEU A 82 9.33 14.28 4.06
C LEU A 82 8.27 13.20 4.19
N VAL A 83 7.93 12.79 5.42
CA VAL A 83 6.92 11.77 5.67
C VAL A 83 5.69 12.35 6.37
N SER A 84 4.50 12.05 5.85
CA SER A 84 3.22 12.30 6.52
C SER A 84 2.68 10.97 7.06
N VAL A 85 2.31 10.94 8.34
CA VAL A 85 1.86 9.72 9.02
C VAL A 85 0.38 9.83 9.39
N TYR A 86 -0.38 8.81 9.03
CA TYR A 86 -1.79 8.66 9.33
C TYR A 86 -2.05 7.32 10.01
N VAL A 87 -3.04 7.29 10.90
CA VAL A 87 -3.62 6.03 11.40
C VAL A 87 -5.00 5.89 10.78
N GLY A 88 -5.23 4.80 10.07
CA GLY A 88 -6.44 4.52 9.32
C GLY A 88 -6.92 3.08 9.54
N LYS A 89 -8.03 2.75 8.89
CA LYS A 89 -8.59 1.40 8.90
C LYS A 89 -8.68 0.91 7.46
N ASP A 90 -8.28 -0.34 7.21
CA ASP A 90 -8.57 -1.01 5.94
C ASP A 90 -10.08 -1.28 5.85
N VAL A 91 -10.72 -0.69 4.84
CA VAL A 91 -12.16 -0.76 4.60
C VAL A 91 -12.53 -1.63 3.40
N GLY A 92 -11.54 -2.06 2.61
CA GLY A 92 -11.75 -2.82 1.38
C GLY A 92 -10.93 -2.29 0.20
N PHE A 93 -10.81 -3.16 -0.80
CA PHE A 93 -10.14 -2.87 -2.07
C PHE A 93 -11.19 -2.79 -3.19
N TYR A 94 -11.14 -1.71 -3.96
CA TYR A 94 -12.08 -1.46 -5.06
C TYR A 94 -11.27 -1.32 -6.35
N SER A 95 -11.67 -2.05 -7.39
CA SER A 95 -11.06 -2.01 -8.72
C SER A 95 -12.14 -1.87 -9.79
N ASP A 96 -11.76 -1.45 -10.99
CA ASP A 96 -12.70 -1.37 -12.11
C ASP A 96 -13.34 -2.74 -12.42
N GLU A 97 -12.60 -3.84 -12.20
CA GLU A 97 -13.10 -5.21 -12.35
C GLU A 97 -14.16 -5.56 -11.29
N TYR A 98 -13.97 -5.13 -10.04
CA TYR A 98 -14.95 -5.30 -8.97
C TYR A 98 -16.31 -4.68 -9.34
N PHE A 99 -16.32 -3.52 -10.00
CA PHE A 99 -17.54 -2.86 -10.44
C PHE A 99 -18.12 -3.45 -11.75
N ALA A 100 -17.31 -4.14 -12.55
CA ALA A 100 -17.76 -4.77 -13.79
C ALA A 100 -18.57 -6.06 -13.53
N GLU A 101 -18.21 -6.84 -12.50
CA GLU A 101 -18.96 -8.04 -12.10
C GLU A 101 -20.36 -7.70 -11.57
N GLU A 102 -20.51 -6.62 -10.80
CA GLU A 102 -21.79 -6.18 -10.23
C GLU A 102 -22.81 -5.74 -11.31
N ASN A 103 -22.34 -5.39 -12.52
CA ASN A 103 -23.20 -5.04 -13.67
C ASN A 103 -23.54 -6.23 -14.57
N SER A 104 -22.94 -7.41 -14.36
CA SER A 104 -23.15 -8.60 -15.20
C SER A 104 -24.33 -9.47 -14.74
N ASP A 105 -24.87 -9.24 -13.54
CA ASP A 105 -25.99 -10.02 -12.97
C ASP A 105 -27.38 -9.56 -13.49
N GLY A 106 -27.43 -8.66 -14.49
CA GLY A 106 -28.66 -8.07 -15.02
C GLY A 106 -29.13 -8.55 -16.39
N ILE A 107 -28.51 -9.56 -17.00
CA ILE A 107 -29.02 -10.16 -18.25
C ILE A 107 -29.78 -11.43 -17.89
N GLU A 108 -31.02 -11.26 -17.42
CA GLU A 108 -32.05 -12.30 -17.57
C GLU A 108 -32.21 -12.57 -19.07
N LEU A 109 -31.72 -13.71 -19.53
CA LEU A 109 -32.08 -14.26 -20.84
C LEU A 109 -33.54 -14.73 -20.76
N ASP A 110 -34.47 -13.79 -20.80
CA ASP A 110 -35.86 -14.06 -21.15
C ASP A 110 -35.89 -14.47 -22.62
N GLY A 111 -35.79 -15.78 -22.82
CA GLY A 111 -35.87 -16.41 -24.13
C GLY A 111 -36.50 -17.80 -24.03
N ASP A 112 -37.49 -17.96 -23.16
CA ASP A 112 -38.43 -19.08 -23.27
C ASP A 112 -39.44 -18.79 -24.39
N ASP A 113 -39.39 -19.69 -25.36
CA ASP A 113 -40.49 -20.25 -26.15
C ASP A 113 -41.32 -19.39 -27.14
N ASP A 114 -41.55 -20.08 -28.27
CA ASP A 114 -42.61 -19.95 -29.27
C ASP A 114 -42.50 -18.86 -30.35
N LEU A 115 -42.16 -19.29 -31.59
CA LEU A 115 -43.15 -19.39 -32.68
C LEU A 115 -42.54 -19.78 -34.06
N ILE A 116 -43.07 -20.90 -34.58
CA ILE A 116 -43.16 -21.40 -35.99
C ILE A 116 -42.04 -22.34 -36.48
#